data_AF-A0A949JUF4-F1
#
_entry.id   AF-A0A949JUF4-F1
#
_cell.length_a   1.000
_cell.length_b   1.000
_cell.length_c   1.000
_cell.angle_alpha   90.00
_cell.angle_beta   90.00
_cell.angle_gamma   90.00
#
_symmetry.space_group_name_H-M   'P 1'
#
loop_
_entity.id
_entity.type
_entity.pdbx_description
1 polymer ?
#
loop_
_entity_poly.entity_id
_entity_poly.type
_entity_poly.pdbx_seq_one_letter_code
_entity_poly.pdbx_strand_id
1 'polypeptide(L)'
;MKTNRTGLKRFFAAFCVAAALITICTAGICGCGSGKESGKLSEIQEEIERFREGGEFGGDAGMYLTEGLPDAVILQELGRALAREEEHVREQICHLLADLGKRVDPLYLKGGDLIRDRSVIAMLAGDVLSRQTSARDICLGYLLRNVPASSLKLFSRQLADNLKLHPDQVLLLVIAKIKTAEATEAIDLLMENPGWAKEVETRIAAASLGNKEIEKEFIDIFQAETDPREKGHLAKLLGYIGTPAVLTAVANEMRTDLVIENPNVSIRSLRIFLVEALRYNYPEKLFLFDNAVSSDADYEVIEKFCEDTFGVRWKSERPPFLWIEGFPSTGPGE
;
A
#
# COMPACT_ATOMS: atom_id res chain seq x y z
N MET A 1 27.70 23.73 50.00
CA MET A 1 28.09 24.34 48.71
C MET A 1 26.95 24.12 47.73
N LYS A 2 26.22 25.19 47.39
CA LYS A 2 25.15 25.22 46.38
C LYS A 2 25.76 25.78 45.10
N THR A 3 25.67 25.05 43.99
CA THR A 3 26.00 25.56 42.66
C THR A 3 24.76 25.53 41.78
N ASN A 4 24.28 26.74 41.49
CA ASN A 4 23.27 27.06 40.49
C ASN A 4 23.70 26.60 39.09
N ARG A 5 22.79 25.98 38.35
CA ARG A 5 22.80 26.01 36.88
C ARG A 5 21.44 26.45 36.38
N THR A 6 21.31 27.76 36.24
CA THR A 6 20.34 28.44 35.38
C THR A 6 20.97 28.64 34.02
N GLY A 7 20.23 28.33 32.95
CA GLY A 7 20.53 28.84 31.61
C GLY A 7 20.58 27.80 30.51
N LEU A 8 19.41 27.39 29.99
CA LEU A 8 19.30 26.98 28.60
C LEU A 8 18.10 27.72 27.98
N LYS A 9 18.41 28.92 27.48
CA LYS A 9 17.50 29.75 26.69
C LYS A 9 17.73 29.42 25.21
N ARG A 10 16.61 29.15 24.52
CA ARG A 10 16.33 29.55 23.13
C ARG A 10 17.28 29.03 22.04
N PHE A 11 16.89 27.93 21.41
CA PHE A 11 17.15 27.65 20.00
C PHE A 11 15.83 27.25 19.33
N PHE A 12 15.02 28.24 18.96
CA PHE A 12 14.01 28.08 17.92
C PHE A 12 14.55 28.87 16.72
N ALA A 13 15.33 28.19 15.89
CA ALA A 13 15.78 28.73 14.62
C ALA A 13 14.67 28.55 13.59
N ALA A 14 14.31 29.64 12.95
CA ALA A 14 13.33 29.72 11.88
C ALA A 14 13.73 28.80 10.72
N PHE A 15 12.87 27.82 10.41
CA PHE A 15 12.98 27.07 9.16
C PHE A 15 12.40 27.93 8.03
N CYS A 16 13.29 28.45 7.18
CA CYS A 16 12.91 29.03 5.90
C CYS A 16 12.46 27.89 4.98
N VAL A 17 11.19 27.90 4.59
CA VAL A 17 10.64 27.05 3.53
C VAL A 17 11.22 27.54 2.21
N ALA A 18 12.22 26.82 1.70
CA ALA A 18 12.71 27.01 0.34
C ALA A 18 11.72 26.31 -0.61
N ALA A 19 10.81 27.08 -1.20
CA ALA A 19 9.96 26.60 -2.28
C ALA A 19 10.83 26.35 -3.53
N ALA A 20 11.10 25.08 -3.84
CA ALA A 20 11.76 24.69 -5.07
C ALA A 20 10.76 24.78 -6.23
N LEU A 21 10.85 25.87 -7.01
CA LEU A 21 10.15 26.03 -8.28
C LEU A 21 10.71 25.03 -9.31
N ILE A 22 9.99 23.94 -9.55
CA ILE A 22 10.21 23.07 -10.70
C ILE A 22 9.80 23.85 -11.95
N THR A 23 10.80 24.31 -12.70
CA THR A 23 10.59 24.95 -14.01
C THR A 23 10.34 23.84 -15.03
N ILE A 24 9.08 23.63 -15.40
CA ILE A 24 8.68 22.73 -16.48
C ILE A 24 8.96 23.45 -17.80
N CYS A 25 9.92 22.95 -18.58
CA CYS A 25 10.14 23.38 -19.96
C CYS A 25 8.93 22.97 -20.83
N THR A 26 8.05 23.91 -21.11
CA THR A 26 6.95 23.75 -22.08
C THR A 26 7.49 23.95 -23.50
N ALA A 27 7.80 22.86 -24.19
CA ALA A 27 7.97 22.87 -25.63
C ALA A 27 6.59 23.14 -26.28
N GLY A 28 6.50 24.20 -27.08
CA GLY A 28 5.27 24.63 -27.72
C GLY A 28 4.75 23.64 -28.75
N ILE A 29 3.58 23.07 -28.49
CA ILE A 29 2.78 22.30 -29.44
C ILE A 29 1.73 23.25 -30.02
N CYS A 30 1.78 23.45 -31.33
CA CYS A 30 0.85 24.32 -32.07
C CYS A 30 -0.52 23.64 -32.17
N GLY A 31 -1.55 24.30 -31.66
CA GLY A 31 -2.89 23.76 -31.44
C GLY A 31 -3.79 23.75 -32.68
N CYS A 32 -4.32 22.57 -32.97
CA CYS A 32 -5.55 22.35 -33.75
C CYS A 32 -6.33 21.20 -33.06
N GLY A 33 -6.84 21.45 -31.85
CA GLY A 33 -7.52 20.41 -31.04
C GLY A 33 -8.42 20.92 -29.90
N SER A 34 -8.80 22.20 -29.87
CA SER A 34 -9.28 22.87 -28.65
C SER A 34 -10.70 22.53 -28.16
N GLY A 35 -11.50 21.76 -28.90
CA GLY A 35 -12.92 21.54 -28.55
C GLY A 35 -13.16 20.50 -27.46
N LYS A 36 -12.41 19.39 -27.47
CA LYS A 36 -12.64 18.25 -26.55
C LYS A 36 -12.00 18.44 -25.17
N GLU A 37 -10.85 19.11 -25.13
CA GLU A 37 -10.13 19.38 -23.87
C GLU A 37 -10.93 20.32 -22.96
N SER A 38 -11.63 21.31 -23.53
CA SER A 38 -12.46 22.23 -22.76
C SER A 38 -13.67 21.54 -22.09
N GLY A 39 -14.20 20.46 -22.68
CA GLY A 39 -15.33 19.72 -22.12
C GLY A 39 -14.95 18.99 -20.83
N LYS A 40 -13.87 18.19 -20.90
CA LYS A 40 -13.38 17.41 -19.74
C LYS A 40 -12.99 18.28 -18.55
N LEU A 41 -12.42 19.46 -18.81
CA LEU A 41 -12.07 20.40 -17.75
C LEU A 41 -13.32 20.94 -17.04
N SER A 42 -14.40 21.25 -17.78
CA SER A 42 -15.69 21.62 -17.18
C SER A 42 -16.23 20.49 -16.31
N GLU A 43 -16.20 19.26 -16.83
CA GLU A 43 -16.70 18.07 -16.13
C GLU A 43 -15.97 17.83 -14.80
N ILE A 44 -14.63 17.94 -14.75
CA ILE A 44 -13.92 17.76 -13.48
C ILE A 44 -14.18 18.90 -12.49
N GLN A 45 -14.38 20.13 -12.98
CA GLN A 45 -14.72 21.26 -12.12
C GLN A 45 -16.12 21.10 -11.52
N GLU A 46 -17.08 20.62 -12.32
CA GLU A 46 -18.42 20.26 -11.86
C GLU A 46 -18.37 19.11 -10.84
N GLU A 47 -17.52 18.10 -11.04
CA GLU A 47 -17.33 17.01 -10.09
C GLU A 47 -16.72 17.49 -8.76
N ILE A 48 -15.73 18.41 -8.82
CA ILE A 48 -15.17 19.03 -7.60
C ILE A 48 -16.23 19.88 -6.89
N GLU A 49 -17.07 20.61 -7.62
CA GLU A 49 -18.18 21.37 -7.02
C GLU A 49 -19.18 20.42 -6.35
N ARG A 50 -19.52 19.30 -6.99
CA ARG A 50 -20.35 18.26 -6.41
C ARG A 50 -19.78 17.73 -5.09
N PHE A 51 -18.46 17.56 -4.99
CA PHE A 51 -17.81 17.18 -3.74
C PHE A 51 -17.93 18.26 -2.66
N ARG A 52 -17.83 19.56 -3.03
CA ARG A 52 -18.06 20.68 -2.09
C ARG A 52 -19.49 20.71 -1.56
N GLU A 53 -20.45 20.29 -2.36
CA GLU A 53 -21.86 20.12 -1.98
C GLU A 53 -22.11 18.87 -1.12
N GLY A 54 -21.07 18.09 -0.79
CA GLY A 54 -21.16 16.87 0.02
C GLY A 54 -21.42 15.60 -0.79
N GLY A 55 -21.30 15.66 -2.12
CA GLY A 55 -21.33 14.46 -2.96
C GLY A 55 -20.11 13.56 -2.74
N GLU A 56 -20.33 12.25 -2.86
CA GLU A 56 -19.26 11.23 -2.78
C GLU A 56 -18.82 10.79 -4.18
N PHE A 57 -17.56 10.37 -4.33
CA PHE A 57 -17.05 9.81 -5.58
C PHE A 57 -17.83 8.55 -5.98
N GLY A 58 -18.41 8.57 -7.18
CA GLY A 58 -19.34 7.53 -7.65
C GLY A 58 -18.71 6.23 -8.15
N GLY A 59 -17.37 6.12 -8.18
CA GLY A 59 -16.66 4.89 -8.57
C GLY A 59 -16.30 4.74 -10.05
N ASP A 60 -16.42 5.81 -10.85
CA ASP A 60 -16.01 5.77 -12.26
C ASP A 60 -15.22 7.02 -12.69
N ALA A 61 -13.90 6.88 -12.74
CA ALA A 61 -12.99 7.91 -13.27
C ALA A 61 -12.67 7.73 -14.77
N GLY A 62 -13.33 6.79 -15.47
CA GLY A 62 -13.00 6.44 -16.86
C GLY A 62 -13.14 7.60 -17.85
N MET A 63 -14.08 8.51 -17.61
CA MET A 63 -14.30 9.71 -18.44
C MET A 63 -13.10 10.67 -18.46
N TYR A 64 -12.25 10.64 -17.43
CA TYR A 64 -11.07 11.49 -17.30
C TYR A 64 -9.81 10.90 -17.98
N LEU A 65 -9.95 9.80 -18.71
CA LEU A 65 -8.87 9.19 -19.48
C LEU A 65 -8.86 9.69 -20.93
N THR A 66 -7.69 10.08 -21.43
CA THR A 66 -7.44 10.41 -22.84
C THR A 66 -6.47 9.36 -23.39
N GLU A 67 -6.91 8.61 -24.40
CA GLU A 67 -6.13 7.51 -25.01
C GLU A 67 -5.64 6.45 -24.00
N GLY A 68 -6.45 6.19 -22.96
CA GLY A 68 -6.13 5.22 -21.90
C GLY A 68 -5.16 5.73 -20.84
N LEU A 69 -4.76 7.00 -20.88
CA LEU A 69 -3.90 7.65 -19.90
C LEU A 69 -4.66 8.76 -19.15
N PRO A 70 -4.25 9.11 -17.92
CA PRO A 70 -4.79 10.27 -17.22
C PRO A 70 -4.56 11.55 -18.03
N ASP A 71 -5.61 12.35 -18.21
CA ASP A 71 -5.47 13.64 -18.89
C ASP A 71 -4.66 14.63 -18.04
N ALA A 72 -3.59 15.20 -18.61
CA ALA A 72 -2.66 16.05 -17.87
C ALA A 72 -3.30 17.34 -17.33
N VAL A 73 -4.28 17.91 -18.04
CA VAL A 73 -5.00 19.11 -17.60
C VAL A 73 -5.88 18.78 -16.40
N ILE A 74 -6.53 17.62 -16.44
CA ILE A 74 -7.35 17.11 -15.33
C ILE A 74 -6.49 16.86 -14.10
N LEU A 75 -5.34 16.20 -14.25
CA LEU A 75 -4.42 15.98 -13.13
C LEU A 75 -3.92 17.31 -12.53
N GLN A 76 -3.66 18.31 -13.36
CA GLN A 76 -3.27 19.63 -12.87
C GLN A 76 -4.37 20.28 -12.02
N GLU A 77 -5.63 20.18 -12.45
CA GLU A 77 -6.75 20.76 -11.72
C GLU A 77 -7.02 20.03 -10.40
N LEU A 78 -6.97 18.69 -10.41
CA LEU A 78 -7.06 17.87 -9.20
C LEU A 78 -5.93 18.21 -8.20
N GLY A 79 -4.70 18.39 -8.69
CA GLY A 79 -3.57 18.79 -7.85
C GLY A 79 -3.77 20.16 -7.20
N ARG A 80 -4.33 21.14 -7.92
CA ARG A 80 -4.68 22.46 -7.35
C ARG A 80 -5.78 22.35 -6.30
N ALA A 81 -6.80 21.55 -6.57
CA ALA A 81 -7.90 21.32 -5.65
C ALA A 81 -7.40 20.63 -4.36
N LEU A 82 -6.57 19.59 -4.45
CA LEU A 82 -5.94 18.96 -3.29
C LEU A 82 -5.19 19.94 -2.37
N ALA A 83 -4.56 20.97 -2.94
CA ALA A 83 -3.85 21.98 -2.14
C ALA A 83 -4.78 22.96 -1.41
N ARG A 84 -5.99 23.21 -1.92
CA ARG A 84 -6.85 24.34 -1.53
C ARG A 84 -8.15 23.95 -0.87
N GLU A 85 -8.75 22.85 -1.30
CA GLU A 85 -10.09 22.44 -0.88
C GLU A 85 -10.12 21.96 0.57
N GLU A 86 -11.32 21.91 1.14
CA GLU A 86 -11.60 21.36 2.45
C GLU A 86 -11.35 19.84 2.53
N GLU A 87 -11.25 19.32 3.75
CA GLU A 87 -10.84 17.92 4.01
C GLU A 87 -11.70 16.89 3.27
N HIS A 88 -13.03 16.95 3.42
CA HIS A 88 -13.95 16.01 2.78
C HIS A 88 -13.83 16.02 1.24
N VAL A 89 -13.60 17.18 0.61
CA VAL A 89 -13.39 17.28 -0.84
C VAL A 89 -12.07 16.61 -1.23
N ARG A 90 -11.00 16.83 -0.46
CA ARG A 90 -9.70 16.19 -0.70
C ARG A 90 -9.80 14.67 -0.61
N GLU A 91 -10.57 14.12 0.33
CA GLU A 91 -10.83 12.67 0.41
C GLU A 91 -11.42 12.14 -0.89
N GLN A 92 -12.46 12.80 -1.43
CA GLN A 92 -13.10 12.38 -2.69
C GLN A 92 -12.14 12.48 -3.88
N ILE A 93 -11.31 13.53 -3.92
CA ILE A 93 -10.25 13.63 -4.95
C ILE A 93 -9.23 12.49 -4.83
N CYS A 94 -8.87 12.06 -3.62
CA CYS A 94 -7.97 10.93 -3.42
C CYS A 94 -8.58 9.62 -3.95
N HIS A 95 -9.88 9.39 -3.73
CA HIS A 95 -10.60 8.24 -4.30
C HIS A 95 -10.63 8.28 -5.83
N LEU A 96 -10.95 9.43 -6.42
CA LEU A 96 -10.95 9.64 -7.87
C LEU A 96 -9.56 9.38 -8.47
N LEU A 97 -8.50 9.94 -7.89
CA LEU A 97 -7.12 9.72 -8.35
C LEU A 97 -6.73 8.24 -8.28
N ALA A 98 -7.10 7.54 -7.20
CA ALA A 98 -6.80 6.12 -7.06
C ALA A 98 -7.54 5.28 -8.12
N ASP A 99 -8.82 5.54 -8.39
CA ASP A 99 -9.57 4.84 -9.43
C ASP A 99 -8.99 5.12 -10.82
N LEU A 100 -8.63 6.38 -11.11
CA LEU A 100 -7.97 6.77 -12.34
C LEU A 100 -6.66 6.00 -12.55
N GLY A 101 -5.82 5.96 -11.50
CA GLY A 101 -4.56 5.23 -11.51
C GLY A 101 -4.71 3.72 -11.73
N LYS A 102 -5.78 3.13 -11.16
CA LYS A 102 -6.11 1.72 -11.33
C LYS A 102 -6.52 1.41 -12.77
N ARG A 103 -7.40 2.21 -13.36
CA ARG A 103 -7.95 1.97 -14.72
C ARG A 103 -6.90 2.05 -15.82
N VAL A 104 -5.85 2.83 -15.62
CA VAL A 104 -4.72 2.96 -16.55
C VAL A 104 -3.84 1.69 -16.53
N ASP A 105 -3.92 0.90 -15.47
CA ASP A 105 -3.12 -0.29 -15.33
C ASP A 105 -3.55 -1.40 -16.32
N PRO A 106 -2.62 -1.97 -17.12
CA PRO A 106 -2.95 -3.05 -18.06
C PRO A 106 -3.53 -4.31 -17.41
N LEU A 107 -3.38 -4.49 -16.09
CA LEU A 107 -3.95 -5.63 -15.35
C LEU A 107 -5.35 -5.33 -14.81
N TYR A 108 -5.85 -4.09 -14.89
CA TYR A 108 -7.16 -3.72 -14.37
C TYR A 108 -8.30 -4.56 -14.95
N LEU A 109 -8.32 -4.72 -16.27
CA LEU A 109 -9.29 -5.57 -16.97
C LEU A 109 -9.18 -7.06 -16.63
N LYS A 110 -8.10 -7.47 -15.95
CA LYS A 110 -7.87 -8.83 -15.46
C LYS A 110 -8.16 -8.97 -13.95
N GLY A 111 -8.80 -7.96 -13.34
CA GLY A 111 -9.09 -7.92 -11.91
C GLY A 111 -7.94 -7.40 -11.04
N GLY A 112 -6.86 -6.90 -11.65
CA GLY A 112 -5.81 -6.20 -10.92
C GLY A 112 -6.26 -4.83 -10.43
N ASP A 113 -5.65 -4.36 -9.36
CA ASP A 113 -5.98 -3.08 -8.73
C ASP A 113 -4.74 -2.22 -8.51
N LEU A 114 -3.71 -2.41 -9.34
CA LEU A 114 -2.45 -1.68 -9.20
C LEU A 114 -2.54 -0.25 -9.72
N ILE A 115 -1.79 0.65 -9.12
CA ILE A 115 -1.56 2.01 -9.60
C ILE A 115 -0.07 2.11 -9.98
N ARG A 116 0.21 2.18 -11.28
CA ARG A 116 1.58 2.33 -11.83
C ARG A 116 1.83 3.63 -12.57
N ASP A 117 0.79 4.44 -12.79
CA ASP A 117 0.95 5.75 -13.42
C ASP A 117 1.73 6.70 -12.50
N ARG A 118 2.87 7.20 -13.00
CA ARG A 118 3.80 8.02 -12.20
C ARG A 118 3.16 9.33 -11.75
N SER A 119 2.32 9.95 -12.58
CA SER A 119 1.72 11.25 -12.29
C SER A 119 0.66 11.14 -11.19
N VAL A 120 -0.15 10.07 -11.22
CA VAL A 120 -1.09 9.75 -10.15
C VAL A 120 -0.35 9.46 -8.84
N ILE A 121 0.70 8.63 -8.86
CA ILE A 121 1.47 8.32 -7.65
C ILE A 121 2.11 9.59 -7.07
N ALA A 122 2.63 10.49 -7.93
CA ALA A 122 3.22 11.75 -7.48
C ALA A 122 2.22 12.64 -6.72
N MET A 123 0.95 12.65 -7.12
CA MET A 123 -0.08 13.39 -6.39
C MET A 123 -0.44 12.73 -5.05
N LEU A 124 -0.58 11.40 -5.03
CA LEU A 124 -0.89 10.65 -3.81
C LEU A 124 0.26 10.71 -2.78
N ALA A 125 1.51 10.67 -3.25
CA ALA A 125 2.71 10.80 -2.42
C ALA A 125 3.15 12.27 -2.19
N GLY A 126 2.39 13.21 -2.75
CA GLY A 126 2.69 14.63 -2.83
C GLY A 126 2.31 15.45 -1.60
N ASP A 127 1.85 16.67 -1.86
CA ASP A 127 1.48 17.66 -0.85
C ASP A 127 0.39 17.18 0.10
N VAL A 128 -0.46 16.23 -0.30
CA VAL A 128 -1.50 15.64 0.56
C VAL A 128 -0.90 15.04 1.83
N LEU A 129 0.30 14.46 1.74
CA LEU A 129 0.95 13.81 2.90
C LEU A 129 1.48 14.80 3.94
N SER A 130 1.61 16.08 3.59
CA SER A 130 2.11 17.13 4.49
C SER A 130 1.11 17.55 5.57
N ARG A 131 -0.15 17.07 5.49
CA ARG A 131 -1.23 17.42 6.43
C ARG A 131 -1.75 16.17 7.14
N GLN A 132 -1.80 16.20 8.48
CA GLN A 132 -2.42 15.13 9.28
C GLN A 132 -3.95 15.20 9.19
N THR A 133 -4.51 14.61 8.14
CA THR A 133 -5.94 14.67 7.76
C THR A 133 -6.38 13.29 7.28
N SER A 134 -7.68 13.02 7.27
CA SER A 134 -8.26 11.78 6.71
C SER A 134 -7.82 11.52 5.26
N ALA A 135 -7.69 12.57 4.45
CA ALA A 135 -7.20 12.48 3.07
C ALA A 135 -5.78 11.88 2.99
N ARG A 136 -4.92 12.19 3.97
CA ARG A 136 -3.59 11.58 4.08
C ARG A 136 -3.69 10.09 4.35
N ASP A 137 -4.56 9.66 5.26
CA ASP A 137 -4.74 8.24 5.59
C ASP A 137 -5.27 7.45 4.40
N ILE A 138 -6.20 8.03 3.63
CA ILE A 138 -6.71 7.47 2.36
C ILE A 138 -5.56 7.32 1.35
N CYS A 139 -4.78 8.37 1.12
CA CYS A 139 -3.62 8.33 0.24
C CYS A 139 -2.63 7.24 0.66
N LEU A 140 -2.20 7.22 1.92
CA LEU A 140 -1.28 6.21 2.44
C LEU A 140 -1.86 4.80 2.29
N GLY A 141 -3.16 4.62 2.51
CA GLY A 141 -3.87 3.36 2.27
C GLY A 141 -3.82 2.90 0.81
N TYR A 142 -3.91 3.82 -0.16
CA TYR A 142 -3.75 3.50 -1.58
C TYR A 142 -2.28 3.24 -1.96
N LEU A 143 -1.33 4.03 -1.46
CA LEU A 143 0.09 3.79 -1.67
C LEU A 143 0.47 2.39 -1.15
N LEU A 144 0.01 2.05 0.05
CA LEU A 144 0.28 0.76 0.69
C LEU A 144 -0.33 -0.42 -0.07
N ARG A 145 -1.60 -0.34 -0.49
CA ARG A 145 -2.31 -1.48 -1.08
C ARG A 145 -2.13 -1.60 -2.58
N ASN A 146 -2.13 -0.48 -3.30
CA ASN A 146 -2.31 -0.47 -4.75
C ASN A 146 -1.05 -0.06 -5.51
N VAL A 147 -0.08 0.64 -4.91
CA VAL A 147 1.14 1.03 -5.63
C VAL A 147 2.26 0.01 -5.42
N PRO A 148 2.83 -0.59 -6.48
CA PRO A 148 3.98 -1.50 -6.35
C PRO A 148 5.20 -0.79 -5.73
N ALA A 149 5.99 -1.53 -4.94
CA ALA A 149 7.17 -0.99 -4.27
C ALA A 149 8.16 -0.33 -5.25
N SER A 150 8.35 -0.92 -6.44
CA SER A 150 9.22 -0.37 -7.49
C SER A 150 8.78 1.01 -7.99
N SER A 151 7.47 1.30 -8.00
CA SER A 151 6.93 2.58 -8.45
C SER A 151 7.02 3.64 -7.35
N LEU A 152 6.80 3.25 -6.09
CA LEU A 152 6.95 4.15 -4.93
C LEU A 152 8.40 4.57 -4.66
N LYS A 153 9.40 3.74 -5.02
CA LYS A 153 10.83 4.07 -4.83
C LYS A 153 11.27 5.39 -5.47
N LEU A 154 10.55 5.87 -6.49
CA LEU A 154 10.80 7.18 -7.10
C LEU A 154 10.53 8.35 -6.14
N PHE A 155 9.76 8.12 -5.08
CA PHE A 155 9.33 9.10 -4.07
C PHE A 155 9.92 8.81 -2.69
N SER A 156 10.91 7.92 -2.60
CA SER A 156 11.54 7.47 -1.35
C SER A 156 11.95 8.60 -0.40
N ARG A 157 12.66 9.61 -0.91
CA ARG A 157 13.11 10.74 -0.09
C ARG A 157 11.92 11.53 0.48
N GLN A 158 10.92 11.84 -0.34
CA GLN A 158 9.74 12.58 0.09
C GLN A 158 8.94 11.83 1.17
N LEU A 159 8.81 10.51 1.04
CA LEU A 159 8.16 9.67 2.05
C LEU A 159 8.97 9.61 3.34
N ALA A 160 10.30 9.50 3.26
CA ALA A 160 11.18 9.53 4.43
C ALA A 160 11.15 10.90 5.15
N ASP A 161 11.13 12.00 4.41
CA ASP A 161 11.01 13.34 4.97
C ASP A 161 9.65 13.54 5.66
N ASN A 162 8.56 13.04 5.06
CA ASN A 162 7.24 13.03 5.71
C ASN A 162 7.23 12.18 6.99
N LEU A 163 7.92 11.03 7.00
CA LEU A 163 8.02 10.20 8.20
C LEU A 163 8.73 10.95 9.34
N LYS A 164 9.79 11.69 9.03
CA LYS A 164 10.52 12.51 10.02
C LYS A 164 9.64 13.60 10.62
N LEU A 165 8.78 14.24 9.81
CA LEU A 165 7.92 15.33 10.26
C LEU A 165 6.66 14.85 10.98
N HIS A 166 6.05 13.77 10.49
CA HIS A 166 4.74 13.29 10.90
C HIS A 166 4.75 11.75 10.98
N PRO A 167 5.40 11.14 11.98
CA PRO A 167 5.40 9.70 12.11
C PRO A 167 3.97 9.16 12.26
N ASP A 168 3.68 8.10 11.53
CA ASP A 168 2.36 7.50 11.39
C ASP A 168 2.49 6.00 11.09
N GLN A 169 1.58 5.19 11.64
CA GLN A 169 1.59 3.74 11.50
C GLN A 169 1.48 3.29 10.03
N VAL A 170 0.58 3.89 9.25
CA VAL A 170 0.41 3.52 7.83
C VAL A 170 1.63 3.97 7.01
N LEU A 171 2.18 5.15 7.29
CA LEU A 171 3.40 5.61 6.64
C LEU A 171 4.60 4.70 6.95
N LEU A 172 4.72 4.19 8.18
CA LEU A 172 5.75 3.20 8.54
C LEU A 172 5.64 1.93 7.68
N LEU A 173 4.42 1.44 7.43
CA LEU A 173 4.19 0.29 6.53
C LEU A 173 4.52 0.61 5.07
N VAL A 174 4.24 1.84 4.60
CA VAL A 174 4.65 2.29 3.26
C VAL A 174 6.18 2.32 3.15
N ILE A 175 6.88 2.79 4.19
CA ILE A 175 8.36 2.73 4.27
C ILE A 175 8.85 1.28 4.22
N ALA A 176 8.20 0.38 4.96
CA ALA A 176 8.56 -1.05 4.94
C ALA A 176 8.35 -1.71 3.57
N LYS A 177 7.31 -1.29 2.85
CA LYS A 177 7.06 -1.72 1.47
C LYS A 177 8.22 -1.36 0.54
N ILE A 178 8.66 -0.10 0.58
CA ILE A 178 9.68 0.41 -0.34
C ILE A 178 11.12 0.04 0.05
N LYS A 179 11.37 -0.21 1.34
CA LYS A 179 12.68 -0.60 1.90
C LYS A 179 13.77 0.42 1.58
N THR A 180 13.49 1.69 1.86
CA THR A 180 14.36 2.80 1.44
C THR A 180 15.36 3.20 2.53
N ALA A 181 16.64 3.29 2.18
CA ALA A 181 17.71 3.61 3.12
C ALA A 181 17.61 5.05 3.67
N GLU A 182 16.95 5.95 2.95
CA GLU A 182 16.69 7.33 3.36
C GLU A 182 15.87 7.43 4.65
N ALA A 183 15.10 6.39 4.98
CA ALA A 183 14.27 6.34 6.19
C ALA A 183 14.98 5.73 7.40
N THR A 184 16.15 5.09 7.24
CA THR A 184 16.83 4.34 8.32
C THR A 184 17.05 5.19 9.57
N GLU A 185 17.61 6.40 9.42
CA GLU A 185 17.84 7.32 10.54
C GLU A 185 16.54 7.66 11.29
N ALA A 186 15.44 7.88 10.55
CA ALA A 186 14.15 8.20 11.16
C ALA A 186 13.60 7.01 11.96
N ILE A 187 13.74 5.80 11.43
CA ILE A 187 13.30 4.57 12.10
C ILE A 187 14.14 4.29 13.34
N ASP A 188 15.46 4.48 13.28
CA ASP A 188 16.34 4.29 14.44
C ASP A 188 15.95 5.22 15.59
N LEU A 189 15.68 6.50 15.30
CA LEU A 189 15.19 7.47 16.29
C LEU A 189 13.82 7.07 16.88
N LEU A 190 12.92 6.50 16.08
CA LEU A 190 11.64 5.99 16.57
C LEU A 190 11.82 4.74 17.44
N MET A 191 12.77 3.87 17.12
CA MET A 191 13.10 2.68 17.92
C MET A 191 13.78 3.02 19.25
N GLU A 192 14.43 4.18 19.38
CA GLU A 192 14.93 4.70 20.66
C GLU A 192 13.80 5.24 21.55
N ASN A 193 12.64 5.57 20.98
CA ASN A 193 11.48 6.04 21.72
C ASN A 193 10.64 4.86 22.24
N PRO A 194 10.46 4.67 23.57
CA PRO A 194 9.77 3.50 24.10
C PRO A 194 8.31 3.32 23.70
N GLY A 195 7.62 4.39 23.27
CA GLY A 195 6.28 4.31 22.73
C GLY A 195 6.30 3.69 21.34
N TRP A 196 7.03 4.33 20.42
CA TRP A 196 7.13 3.89 19.03
C TRP A 196 7.83 2.55 18.86
N ALA A 197 8.81 2.22 19.70
CA ALA A 197 9.53 0.94 19.66
C ALA A 197 8.64 -0.29 19.89
N LYS A 198 7.49 -0.11 20.56
CA LYS A 198 6.51 -1.18 20.82
C LYS A 198 5.48 -1.31 19.72
N GLU A 199 5.28 -0.27 18.91
CA GLU A 199 4.34 -0.29 17.78
C GLU A 199 4.83 -1.30 16.74
N VAL A 200 3.92 -2.17 16.30
CA VAL A 200 4.25 -3.28 15.40
C VAL A 200 4.75 -2.76 14.05
N GLU A 201 4.22 -1.64 13.56
CA GLU A 201 4.59 -1.02 12.29
C GLU A 201 6.02 -0.46 12.31
N THR A 202 6.46 0.12 13.44
CA THR A 202 7.85 0.59 13.59
C THR A 202 8.81 -0.59 13.51
N ARG A 203 8.46 -1.70 14.18
CA ARG A 203 9.27 -2.93 14.19
C ARG A 203 9.31 -3.59 12.81
N ILE A 204 8.18 -3.62 12.10
CA ILE A 204 8.10 -4.08 10.70
C ILE A 204 9.01 -3.23 9.81
N ALA A 205 8.94 -1.90 9.93
CA ALA A 205 9.82 -0.99 9.18
C ALA A 205 11.30 -1.25 9.50
N ALA A 206 11.68 -1.37 10.78
CA ALA A 206 13.03 -1.69 11.19
C ALA A 206 13.53 -3.04 10.62
N ALA A 207 12.73 -4.10 10.70
CA ALA A 207 13.06 -5.40 10.14
C ALA A 207 13.23 -5.35 8.61
N SER A 208 12.33 -4.65 7.91
CA SER A 208 12.39 -4.49 6.46
C SER A 208 13.64 -3.72 5.97
N LEU A 209 14.19 -2.85 6.84
CA LEU A 209 15.40 -2.06 6.60
C LEU A 209 16.68 -2.74 7.09
N GLY A 210 16.59 -3.97 7.61
CA GLY A 210 17.75 -4.82 7.89
C GLY A 210 18.01 -5.13 9.36
N ASN A 211 17.14 -4.75 10.30
CA ASN A 211 17.25 -5.21 11.68
C ASN A 211 16.99 -6.73 11.77
N LYS A 212 18.07 -7.52 11.90
CA LYS A 212 18.04 -8.99 11.80
C LYS A 212 17.44 -9.66 13.03
N GLU A 213 17.56 -9.02 14.19
CA GLU A 213 17.02 -9.50 15.45
C GLU A 213 15.49 -9.46 15.42
N ILE A 214 14.91 -8.32 15.03
CA ILE A 214 13.45 -8.16 14.90
C ILE A 214 12.91 -9.02 13.75
N GLU A 215 13.59 -9.06 12.60
CA GLU A 215 13.23 -9.94 11.48
C GLU A 215 13.13 -11.40 11.94
N LYS A 216 14.14 -11.89 12.66
CA LYS A 216 14.16 -13.24 13.20
C LYS A 216 13.02 -13.48 14.20
N GLU A 217 12.72 -12.53 15.07
CA GLU A 217 11.62 -12.66 16.03
C GLU A 217 10.27 -12.88 15.32
N PHE A 218 9.95 -12.09 14.30
CA PHE A 218 8.73 -12.28 13.52
C PHE A 218 8.67 -13.66 12.84
N ILE A 219 9.80 -14.12 12.28
CA ILE A 219 9.89 -15.46 11.67
C ILE A 219 9.66 -16.55 12.72
N ASP A 220 10.32 -16.46 13.87
CA ASP A 220 10.25 -17.47 14.92
C ASP A 220 8.82 -17.57 15.49
N ILE A 221 8.15 -16.43 15.73
CA ILE A 221 6.76 -16.40 16.19
C ILE A 221 5.84 -17.04 15.14
N PHE A 222 5.98 -16.68 13.87
CA PHE A 222 5.18 -17.28 12.78
C PHE A 222 5.38 -18.79 12.64
N GLN A 223 6.61 -19.28 12.77
CA GLN A 223 6.90 -20.71 12.67
C GLN A 223 6.38 -21.51 13.88
N ALA A 224 6.38 -20.90 15.06
CA ALA A 224 5.88 -21.53 16.28
C ALA A 224 4.34 -21.50 16.41
N GLU A 225 3.67 -20.58 15.71
CA GLU A 225 2.22 -20.45 15.77
C GLU A 225 1.50 -21.66 15.14
N THR A 226 0.48 -22.15 15.84
CA THR A 226 -0.35 -23.29 15.45
C THR A 226 -1.81 -22.91 15.28
N ASP A 227 -2.28 -21.80 15.88
CA ASP A 227 -3.62 -21.28 15.62
C ASP A 227 -3.69 -20.73 14.18
N PRO A 228 -4.61 -21.25 13.33
CA PRO A 228 -4.67 -20.84 11.94
C PRO A 228 -5.01 -19.35 11.74
N ARG A 229 -5.78 -18.73 12.63
CA ARG A 229 -6.16 -17.30 12.49
C ARG A 229 -4.98 -16.41 12.81
N GLU A 230 -4.32 -16.67 13.93
CA GLU A 230 -3.12 -15.92 14.33
C GLU A 230 -1.97 -16.15 13.34
N LYS A 231 -1.78 -17.38 12.84
CA LYS A 231 -0.78 -17.65 11.80
C LYS A 231 -1.07 -16.90 10.50
N GLY A 232 -2.34 -16.77 10.11
CA GLY A 232 -2.76 -15.95 8.97
C GLY A 232 -2.48 -14.46 9.17
N HIS A 233 -2.71 -13.95 10.39
CA HIS A 233 -2.35 -12.58 10.75
C HIS A 233 -0.83 -12.35 10.68
N LEU A 234 -0.03 -13.25 11.26
CA LEU A 234 1.43 -13.19 11.23
C LEU A 234 1.99 -13.29 9.80
N ALA A 235 1.40 -14.12 8.93
CA ALA A 235 1.76 -14.18 7.51
C ALA A 235 1.62 -12.82 6.83
N LYS A 236 0.56 -12.06 7.13
CA LYS A 236 0.36 -10.70 6.62
C LYS A 236 1.45 -9.74 7.11
N LEU A 237 1.81 -9.79 8.40
CA LEU A 237 2.90 -8.96 8.94
C LEU A 237 4.25 -9.29 8.28
N LEU A 238 4.53 -10.58 8.08
CA LEU A 238 5.68 -11.05 7.31
C LEU A 238 5.65 -10.54 5.86
N GLY A 239 4.47 -10.53 5.22
CA GLY A 239 4.26 -9.90 3.92
C GLY A 239 4.70 -8.44 3.89
N TYR A 240 4.37 -7.66 4.93
CA TYR A 240 4.83 -6.25 5.03
C TYR A 240 6.34 -6.12 5.19
N ILE A 241 7.00 -7.00 5.95
CA ILE A 241 8.47 -7.01 6.07
C ILE A 241 9.10 -7.34 4.72
N GLY A 242 8.65 -8.43 4.07
CA GLY A 242 8.95 -8.73 2.67
C GLY A 242 10.44 -8.89 2.32
N THR A 243 11.28 -9.25 3.30
CA THR A 243 12.68 -9.59 3.04
C THR A 243 12.79 -11.01 2.48
N PRO A 244 13.89 -11.40 1.81
CA PRO A 244 14.04 -12.76 1.31
C PRO A 244 13.88 -13.84 2.37
N ALA A 245 14.44 -13.65 3.57
CA ALA A 245 14.34 -14.64 4.66
C ALA A 245 12.89 -14.83 5.14
N VAL A 246 12.16 -13.72 5.29
CA VAL A 246 10.76 -13.73 5.69
C VAL A 246 9.88 -14.39 4.63
N LEU A 247 10.05 -14.03 3.36
CA LEU A 247 9.25 -14.61 2.27
C LEU A 247 9.56 -16.09 2.06
N THR A 248 10.80 -16.53 2.29
CA THR A 248 11.14 -17.95 2.34
C THR A 248 10.43 -18.65 3.51
N ALA A 249 10.32 -18.03 4.68
CA ALA A 249 9.57 -18.60 5.80
C ALA A 249 8.09 -18.78 5.47
N VAL A 250 7.45 -17.77 4.87
CA VAL A 250 6.05 -17.85 4.37
C VAL A 250 5.91 -18.95 3.32
N ALA A 251 6.82 -18.98 2.32
CA ALA A 251 6.78 -19.94 1.23
C ALA A 251 6.93 -21.40 1.69
N ASN A 252 7.73 -21.66 2.73
CA ASN A 252 7.88 -23.00 3.31
C ASN A 252 6.59 -23.53 3.96
N GLU A 253 5.67 -22.66 4.36
CA GLU A 253 4.37 -23.03 4.93
C GLU A 253 3.27 -23.24 3.87
N MET A 254 3.56 -23.09 2.57
CA MET A 254 2.54 -23.22 1.51
C MET A 254 1.84 -24.58 1.45
N ARG A 255 2.44 -25.65 2.00
CA ARG A 255 1.82 -26.98 2.14
C ARG A 255 1.21 -27.24 3.52
N THR A 256 0.90 -26.19 4.28
CA THR A 256 0.14 -26.30 5.53
C THR A 256 -1.27 -26.85 5.27
N ASP A 257 -1.72 -27.77 6.11
CA ASP A 257 -3.07 -28.34 6.13
C ASP A 257 -4.02 -27.54 7.04
N LEU A 258 -3.54 -26.46 7.65
CA LEU A 258 -4.32 -25.63 8.56
C LEU A 258 -5.48 -24.93 7.84
N VAL A 259 -6.63 -24.92 8.52
CA VAL A 259 -7.87 -24.32 8.05
C VAL A 259 -8.43 -23.36 9.11
N ILE A 260 -9.01 -22.26 8.64
CA ILE A 260 -9.74 -21.31 9.47
C ILE A 260 -11.23 -21.61 9.35
N GLU A 261 -11.84 -22.07 10.43
CA GLU A 261 -13.27 -22.29 10.51
C GLU A 261 -13.97 -21.03 11.01
N ASN A 262 -14.92 -20.50 10.24
CA ASN A 262 -15.92 -19.54 10.67
C ASN A 262 -17.21 -20.31 10.93
N PRO A 263 -17.57 -20.59 12.20
CA PRO A 263 -18.70 -21.44 12.53
C PRO A 263 -19.98 -21.02 11.79
N ASN A 264 -20.64 -21.97 11.13
CA ASN A 264 -21.88 -21.78 10.37
C ASN A 264 -21.77 -20.84 9.15
N VAL A 265 -20.57 -20.42 8.75
CA VAL A 265 -20.37 -19.49 7.62
C VAL A 265 -19.49 -20.11 6.54
N SER A 266 -18.24 -20.43 6.87
CA SER A 266 -17.28 -20.95 5.89
C SER A 266 -16.10 -21.66 6.54
N ILE A 267 -15.45 -22.54 5.80
CA ILE A 267 -14.09 -23.02 6.08
C ILE A 267 -13.16 -22.42 5.02
N ARG A 268 -11.98 -21.94 5.42
CA ARG A 268 -11.00 -21.32 4.52
C ARG A 268 -9.62 -21.92 4.74
N SER A 269 -8.84 -22.14 3.69
CA SER A 269 -7.45 -22.57 3.85
C SER A 269 -6.56 -21.44 4.36
N LEU A 270 -5.65 -21.71 5.29
CA LEU A 270 -4.60 -20.76 5.69
C LEU A 270 -3.72 -20.34 4.49
N ARG A 271 -3.60 -21.20 3.47
CA ARG A 271 -2.83 -20.92 2.25
C ARG A 271 -3.25 -19.63 1.55
N ILE A 272 -4.51 -19.19 1.68
CA ILE A 272 -4.99 -17.90 1.15
C ILE A 272 -4.14 -16.74 1.69
N PHE A 273 -3.91 -16.71 3.00
CA PHE A 273 -3.16 -15.64 3.67
C PHE A 273 -1.68 -15.66 3.32
N LEU A 274 -1.12 -16.86 3.10
CA LEU A 274 0.24 -17.02 2.60
C LEU A 274 0.37 -16.49 1.16
N VAL A 275 -0.60 -16.79 0.29
CA VAL A 275 -0.68 -16.25 -1.07
C VAL A 275 -0.82 -14.74 -1.06
N GLU A 276 -1.66 -14.16 -0.20
CA GLU A 276 -1.79 -12.71 -0.06
C GLU A 276 -0.46 -12.04 0.36
N ALA A 277 0.27 -12.64 1.30
CA ALA A 277 1.59 -12.14 1.72
C ALA A 277 2.62 -12.18 0.58
N LEU A 278 2.60 -13.22 -0.25
CA LEU A 278 3.41 -13.30 -1.47
C LEU A 278 2.94 -12.28 -2.52
N ARG A 279 1.65 -12.18 -2.79
CA ARG A 279 1.05 -11.23 -3.75
C ARG A 279 1.43 -9.79 -3.42
N TYR A 280 1.46 -9.43 -2.13
CA TYR A 280 1.88 -8.10 -1.68
C TYR A 280 3.29 -7.72 -2.17
N ASN A 281 4.21 -8.70 -2.27
CA ASN A 281 5.60 -8.52 -2.72
C ASN A 281 5.80 -8.82 -4.22
N TYR A 282 4.88 -9.55 -4.84
CA TYR A 282 4.92 -9.91 -6.27
C TYR A 282 3.59 -9.56 -6.97
N PRO A 283 3.17 -8.27 -6.95
CA PRO A 283 1.84 -7.85 -7.40
C PRO A 283 1.60 -8.07 -8.90
N GLU A 284 2.65 -8.28 -9.70
CA GLU A 284 2.55 -8.57 -11.13
C GLU A 284 2.23 -10.04 -11.45
N LYS A 285 2.29 -10.94 -10.46
CA LYS A 285 2.03 -12.37 -10.64
C LYS A 285 0.53 -12.64 -10.54
N LEU A 286 -0.14 -12.64 -11.68
CA LEU A 286 -1.61 -12.83 -11.76
C LEU A 286 -2.11 -14.12 -11.09
N PHE A 287 -1.30 -15.19 -11.07
CA PHE A 287 -1.67 -16.45 -10.42
C PHE A 287 -1.70 -16.36 -8.88
N LEU A 288 -1.20 -15.26 -8.29
CA LEU A 288 -1.31 -14.98 -6.85
C LEU A 288 -2.56 -14.16 -6.50
N PHE A 289 -3.43 -13.83 -7.47
CA PHE A 289 -4.62 -13.04 -7.18
C PHE A 289 -5.71 -13.92 -6.55
N ASP A 290 -6.54 -13.33 -5.70
CA ASP A 290 -7.50 -14.08 -4.87
C ASP A 290 -8.54 -14.83 -5.71
N ASN A 291 -8.82 -14.34 -6.92
CA ASN A 291 -9.71 -14.96 -7.91
C ASN A 291 -9.00 -15.92 -8.88
N ALA A 292 -7.67 -16.05 -8.79
CA ALA A 292 -6.89 -16.92 -9.66
C ALA A 292 -6.75 -18.34 -9.11
N VAL A 293 -6.94 -18.54 -7.80
CA VAL A 293 -6.82 -19.86 -7.17
C VAL A 293 -8.20 -20.52 -7.09
N SER A 294 -8.44 -21.46 -7.98
CA SER A 294 -9.75 -22.15 -8.12
C SER A 294 -9.64 -23.67 -8.17
N SER A 295 -8.42 -24.20 -8.24
CA SER A 295 -8.13 -25.62 -8.40
C SER A 295 -6.81 -26.04 -7.75
N ASP A 296 -6.57 -27.34 -7.63
CA ASP A 296 -5.28 -27.87 -7.16
C ASP A 296 -4.12 -27.50 -8.10
N ALA A 297 -4.39 -27.42 -9.42
CA ALA A 297 -3.41 -27.02 -10.41
C ALA A 297 -2.92 -25.58 -10.18
N ASP A 298 -3.78 -24.68 -9.68
CA ASP A 298 -3.38 -23.31 -9.35
C ASP A 298 -2.40 -23.30 -8.16
N TYR A 299 -2.61 -24.16 -7.15
CA TYR A 299 -1.64 -24.35 -6.08
C TYR A 299 -0.32 -24.93 -6.59
N GLU A 300 -0.35 -25.83 -7.58
CA GLU A 300 0.88 -26.33 -8.20
C GLU A 300 1.71 -25.20 -8.83
N VAL A 301 1.07 -24.25 -9.51
CA VAL A 301 1.75 -23.07 -10.07
C VAL A 301 2.40 -22.23 -8.97
N ILE A 302 1.68 -22.00 -7.86
CA ILE A 302 2.18 -21.24 -6.71
C ILE A 302 3.35 -21.96 -6.04
N GLU A 303 3.22 -23.27 -5.79
CA GLU A 303 4.29 -24.09 -5.23
C GLU A 303 5.53 -24.06 -6.12
N LYS A 304 5.37 -24.19 -7.43
CA LYS A 304 6.49 -24.11 -8.37
C LYS A 304 7.18 -22.74 -8.32
N PHE A 305 6.40 -21.67 -8.23
CA PHE A 305 6.94 -20.33 -8.02
C PHE A 305 7.73 -20.24 -6.71
N CYS A 306 7.25 -20.87 -5.63
CA CYS A 306 7.95 -20.91 -4.35
C CYS A 306 9.27 -21.71 -4.41
N GLU A 307 9.28 -22.85 -5.11
CA GLU A 307 10.49 -23.64 -5.36
C GLU A 307 11.53 -22.81 -6.14
N ASP A 308 11.11 -22.20 -7.25
CA ASP A 308 12.01 -21.48 -8.15
C ASP A 308 12.56 -20.18 -7.55
N THR A 309 11.72 -19.46 -6.79
CA THR A 309 12.06 -18.13 -6.28
C THR A 309 12.76 -18.18 -4.93
N PHE A 310 12.36 -19.11 -4.05
CA PHE A 310 12.85 -19.17 -2.67
C PHE A 310 13.62 -20.45 -2.34
N GLY A 311 13.71 -21.41 -3.26
CA GLY A 311 14.40 -22.68 -3.04
C GLY A 311 13.69 -23.61 -2.06
N VAL A 312 12.36 -23.47 -1.93
CA VAL A 312 11.55 -24.31 -1.03
C VAL A 312 11.70 -25.78 -1.40
N ARG A 313 11.77 -26.64 -0.38
CA ARG A 313 11.73 -28.09 -0.52
C ARG A 313 10.64 -28.64 0.37
N TRP A 314 9.68 -29.31 -0.22
CA TRP A 314 8.51 -29.81 0.49
C TRP A 314 8.85 -30.99 1.38
N LYS A 315 8.43 -30.91 2.65
CA LYS A 315 8.59 -31.99 3.63
C LYS A 315 7.38 -32.93 3.68
N SER A 316 6.23 -32.46 3.23
CA SER A 316 4.94 -33.15 3.21
C SER A 316 4.38 -33.21 1.79
N GLU A 317 3.47 -34.15 1.57
CA GLU A 317 2.61 -34.15 0.40
C GLU A 317 1.71 -32.90 0.39
N ARG A 318 1.24 -32.51 -0.79
CA ARG A 318 0.30 -31.38 -0.92
C ARG A 318 -1.03 -31.75 -0.24
N PRO A 319 -1.58 -30.91 0.64
CA PRO A 319 -2.89 -31.15 1.22
C PRO A 319 -3.99 -30.99 0.15
N PRO A 320 -5.16 -31.64 0.31
CA PRO A 320 -6.27 -31.51 -0.62
C PRO A 320 -6.62 -30.06 -0.95
N PHE A 321 -7.12 -29.82 -2.16
CA PHE A 321 -7.56 -28.48 -2.55
C PHE A 321 -8.66 -27.99 -1.61
N LEU A 322 -8.40 -26.84 -1.01
CA LEU A 322 -9.36 -26.05 -0.27
C LEU A 322 -8.99 -24.58 -0.50
N TRP A 323 -9.94 -23.80 -0.99
CA TRP A 323 -9.85 -22.35 -1.02
C TRP A 323 -10.81 -21.78 0.02
N ILE A 324 -12.09 -21.67 -0.34
CA ILE A 324 -13.19 -21.28 0.54
C ILE A 324 -14.35 -22.24 0.28
N GLU A 325 -14.86 -22.87 1.33
CA GLU A 325 -16.05 -23.72 1.29
C GLU A 325 -17.13 -23.12 2.19
N GLY A 326 -18.33 -22.90 1.66
CA GLY A 326 -19.48 -22.49 2.48
C GLY A 326 -20.06 -23.69 3.21
N PHE A 327 -20.59 -23.48 4.43
CA PHE A 327 -21.34 -24.57 5.07
C PHE A 327 -22.61 -24.84 4.27
N PRO A 328 -22.96 -26.12 4.02
CA PRO A 328 -24.25 -26.43 3.42
C PRO A 328 -25.32 -25.82 4.30
N SER A 329 -26.11 -24.88 3.74
CA SER A 329 -27.30 -24.40 4.42
C SER A 329 -28.17 -25.63 4.61
N THR A 330 -28.31 -26.12 5.83
CA THR A 330 -29.41 -27.01 6.17
C THR A 330 -30.66 -26.20 5.84
N GLY A 331 -31.24 -26.45 4.67
CA GLY A 331 -32.53 -25.87 4.31
C GLY A 331 -33.51 -26.16 5.45
N PRO A 332 -34.55 -25.33 5.64
CA PRO A 332 -35.58 -25.68 6.62
C PRO A 332 -36.04 -27.10 6.30
N GLY A 333 -35.82 -28.02 7.24
CA GLY A 333 -36.24 -29.40 7.08
C GLY A 333 -37.73 -29.42 6.77
N GLU A 334 -38.09 -29.99 5.63
CA GLU A 334 -39.48 -30.32 5.28
C GLU A 334 -40.06 -31.31 6.29
#